data_AF-A0A7C7ZS91-F1
#
_entry.id   AF-A0A7C7ZS91-F1
#
_cell.length_a   1.000
_cell.length_b   1.000
_cell.length_c   1.000
_cell.angle_alpha   90.00
_cell.angle_beta   90.00
_cell.angle_gamma   90.00
#
_symmetry.space_group_name_H-M   'P 1'
#
loop_
_entity.id
_entity.type
_entity.pdbx_description
1 polymer ?
#
loop_
_entity_poly.entity_id
_entity_poly.type
_entity_poly.pdbx_seq_one_letter_code
_entity_poly.pdbx_strand_id
1 'polypeptide(L)'
;MTFEKKKPAVFLDRDGTINEQMGYINHESRFVLLPGVAEAIRLLNRNGYLSIVVSNQSGVGRGYFPVDLVYKLHDKMESELKKQDAVLDRIYFCPHYPGGSVVECDKSCTCRKPGTGLI
;
A
#
# COMPACT_ATOMS: atom_id res chain seq x y z
N MET A 1 6.87 -27.12 -23.78
CA MET A 1 7.13 -26.28 -22.58
C MET A 1 6.90 -24.83 -22.98
N THR A 2 5.77 -24.24 -22.61
CA THR A 2 5.51 -22.81 -22.79
C THR A 2 6.22 -22.06 -21.67
N PHE A 3 7.21 -21.24 -22.00
CA PHE A 3 7.81 -20.31 -21.04
C PHE A 3 6.73 -19.29 -20.64
N GLU A 4 6.37 -19.26 -19.37
CA GLU A 4 5.46 -18.26 -18.84
C GLU A 4 6.11 -16.88 -19.00
N LYS A 5 5.53 -16.02 -19.83
CA LYS A 5 6.04 -14.66 -20.06
C LYS A 5 5.95 -13.88 -18.75
N LYS A 6 7.07 -13.31 -18.29
CA LYS A 6 7.08 -12.38 -17.15
C LYS A 6 6.13 -11.21 -17.43
N LYS A 7 5.23 -10.92 -16.48
CA LYS A 7 4.34 -9.76 -16.55
C LYS A 7 5.06 -8.52 -15.96
N PRO A 8 5.01 -7.36 -16.63
CA PRO A 8 5.51 -6.12 -16.03
C PRO A 8 4.66 -5.73 -14.82
N ALA A 9 5.28 -5.08 -13.83
CA ALA A 9 4.60 -4.59 -12.63
C ALA A 9 4.78 -3.09 -12.48
N VAL A 10 3.75 -2.42 -11.98
CA VAL A 10 3.78 -1.03 -11.54
C VAL A 10 3.64 -1.03 -10.03
N PHE A 11 4.66 -0.47 -9.35
CA PHE A 11 4.68 -0.32 -7.91
C PHE A 11 4.18 1.07 -7.53
N LEU A 12 3.11 1.12 -6.76
CA LEU A 12 2.40 2.34 -6.37
C LEU A 12 2.63 2.61 -4.88
N ASP A 13 2.89 3.86 -4.50
CA ASP A 13 2.74 4.24 -3.09
C ASP A 13 1.25 4.30 -2.73
N ARG A 14 0.94 4.34 -1.42
CA ARG A 14 -0.42 4.43 -0.90
C ARG A 14 -0.79 5.90 -0.60
N ASP A 15 -0.21 6.44 0.47
CA ASP A 15 -0.54 7.77 0.97
C ASP A 15 0.08 8.86 0.07
N GLY A 16 -0.76 9.72 -0.49
CA GLY A 16 -0.36 10.75 -1.48
C GLY A 16 -0.27 10.26 -2.92
N THR A 17 -0.57 8.99 -3.20
CA THR A 17 -0.57 8.41 -4.57
C THR A 17 -1.88 7.70 -4.90
N ILE A 18 -2.38 6.85 -4.00
CA ILE A 18 -3.70 6.21 -4.13
C ILE A 18 -4.75 6.97 -3.31
N ASN A 19 -4.44 7.33 -2.07
CA ASN A 19 -5.30 8.13 -1.20
C ASN A 19 -4.68 9.48 -0.87
N GLU A 20 -5.51 10.41 -0.40
CA GLU A 20 -5.04 11.71 0.09
C GLU A 20 -4.00 11.57 1.20
N GLN A 21 -2.99 12.45 1.19
CA GLN A 21 -1.97 12.49 2.22
C GLN A 21 -2.43 13.39 3.39
N MET A 22 -2.90 12.77 4.46
CA MET A 22 -3.34 13.45 5.69
C MET A 22 -2.41 13.19 6.88
N GLY A 23 -1.12 13.00 6.62
CA GLY A 23 -0.15 12.54 7.61
C GLY A 23 -0.38 11.09 7.97
N TYR A 24 -0.76 10.82 9.21
CA TYR A 24 -1.08 9.46 9.68
C TYR A 24 -2.57 9.18 9.51
N ILE A 25 -2.90 8.29 8.56
CA ILE A 25 -4.27 7.80 8.38
C ILE A 25 -4.60 6.84 9.52
N ASN A 26 -5.05 7.39 10.63
CA ASN A 26 -5.33 6.67 11.87
C ASN A 26 -6.82 6.31 12.05
N HIS A 27 -7.68 6.66 11.10
CA HIS A 27 -9.11 6.31 11.06
C HIS A 27 -9.58 6.09 9.63
N GLU A 28 -10.54 5.20 9.43
CA GLU A 28 -11.11 4.90 8.11
C GLU A 28 -11.77 6.09 7.43
N SER A 29 -12.36 7.02 8.20
CA SER A 29 -12.99 8.24 7.67
C SER A 29 -12.01 9.19 6.98
N ARG A 30 -10.70 9.06 7.25
CA ARG A 30 -9.64 9.85 6.61
C ARG A 30 -9.11 9.20 5.33
N PHE A 31 -9.57 7.99 5.00
CA PHE A 31 -9.17 7.31 3.78
C PHE A 31 -10.08 7.74 2.63
N VAL A 32 -9.55 8.61 1.77
CA VAL A 32 -10.21 9.13 0.58
C VAL A 32 -9.34 8.83 -0.63
N LEU A 33 -9.88 8.09 -1.60
CA LEU A 33 -9.19 7.83 -2.87
C LEU A 33 -9.00 9.13 -3.65
N LEU A 34 -7.81 9.32 -4.22
CA LEU A 34 -7.56 10.44 -5.11
C LEU A 34 -8.37 10.30 -6.41
N PRO A 35 -8.83 11.41 -7.01
CA PRO A 35 -9.53 11.38 -8.28
C PRO A 35 -8.71 10.69 -9.38
N GLY A 36 -9.37 9.87 -10.20
CA GLY A 36 -8.73 9.18 -11.34
C GLY A 36 -7.87 7.96 -10.98
N VAL A 37 -7.59 7.67 -9.71
CA VAL A 37 -6.74 6.53 -9.31
C VAL A 37 -7.33 5.19 -9.76
N ALA A 38 -8.63 4.99 -9.57
CA ALA A 38 -9.28 3.77 -10.03
C ALA A 38 -9.19 3.62 -11.56
N GLU A 39 -9.30 4.72 -12.31
CA GLU A 39 -9.13 4.71 -13.76
C GLU A 39 -7.71 4.34 -14.19
N ALA A 40 -6.71 4.92 -13.54
CA ALA A 40 -5.31 4.59 -13.79
C ALA A 40 -5.02 3.11 -13.52
N ILE A 41 -5.48 2.57 -12.39
CA ILE A 41 -5.30 1.15 -12.05
C ILE A 41 -6.05 0.25 -13.06
N ARG A 42 -7.29 0.60 -13.45
CA ARG A 42 -8.01 -0.12 -14.51
C ARG A 42 -7.23 -0.15 -15.82
N LEU A 43 -6.56 0.94 -16.17
CA LEU A 43 -5.74 1.00 -17.39
C LEU A 43 -4.56 0.04 -17.30
N LEU A 44 -3.89 -0.03 -16.14
CA LEU A 44 -2.83 -1.00 -15.89
C LEU A 44 -3.35 -2.44 -16.00
N ASN A 45 -4.47 -2.75 -15.33
CA ASN A 45 -5.08 -4.07 -15.38
C ASN A 45 -5.41 -4.50 -16.82
N ARG A 46 -6.04 -3.61 -17.61
CA ARG A 46 -6.42 -3.89 -19.00
C ARG A 46 -5.23 -4.10 -19.94
N ASN A 47 -4.08 -3.51 -19.62
CA ASN A 47 -2.84 -3.67 -20.38
C ASN A 47 -1.95 -4.81 -19.85
N GLY A 48 -2.43 -5.63 -18.91
CA GLY A 48 -1.73 -6.80 -18.42
C GLY A 48 -0.57 -6.51 -17.46
N TYR A 49 -0.53 -5.30 -16.89
CA TYR A 49 0.41 -4.94 -15.83
C TYR A 49 -0.11 -5.43 -14.48
N LEU A 50 0.81 -5.89 -13.63
CA LEU A 50 0.53 -6.11 -12.21
C LEU A 50 0.50 -4.75 -11.49
N SER A 51 -0.56 -4.46 -10.75
CA SER A 51 -0.68 -3.24 -9.93
C SER A 51 -0.39 -3.60 -8.47
N ILE A 52 0.77 -3.19 -7.96
CA ILE A 52 1.25 -3.58 -6.64
C ILE A 52 1.44 -2.35 -5.76
N VAL A 53 0.85 -2.34 -4.57
CA VAL A 53 1.05 -1.25 -3.59
C VAL A 53 2.25 -1.56 -2.70
N VAL A 54 3.12 -0.57 -2.50
CA VAL A 54 4.26 -0.61 -1.56
C VAL A 54 4.25 0.63 -0.67
N SER A 55 4.05 0.47 0.63
CA SER A 55 3.85 1.61 1.54
C SER A 55 4.69 1.56 2.83
N ASN A 56 5.12 2.72 3.31
CA ASN A 56 5.72 2.86 4.63
C ASN A 56 4.63 3.25 5.65
N GLN A 57 4.33 2.38 6.62
CA GLN A 57 3.32 2.59 7.65
C GLN A 57 3.96 2.72 9.05
N SER A 58 4.94 3.64 9.19
CA SER A 58 5.64 3.84 10.48
C SER A 58 4.77 4.31 11.64
N GLY A 59 3.52 4.69 11.39
CA GLY A 59 2.58 5.00 12.48
C GLY A 59 2.38 3.80 13.41
N VAL A 60 2.50 2.57 12.88
CA VAL A 60 2.50 1.34 13.68
C VAL A 60 3.71 1.31 14.62
N GLY A 61 4.93 1.36 14.09
CA GLY A 61 6.14 1.33 14.92
C GLY A 61 6.25 2.49 15.93
N ARG A 62 5.66 3.63 15.61
CA ARG A 62 5.57 4.80 16.50
C ARG A 62 4.45 4.71 17.54
N GLY A 63 3.58 3.70 17.48
CA GLY A 63 2.47 3.50 18.40
C GLY A 63 1.28 4.45 18.20
N TYR A 64 1.14 5.06 17.02
CA TYR A 64 0.02 5.97 16.72
C TYR A 64 -1.29 5.23 16.43
N PHE A 65 -1.21 3.99 15.96
CA PHE A 65 -2.33 3.10 15.72
C PHE A 65 -1.86 1.65 15.60
N PRO A 66 -2.74 0.66 15.86
CA PRO A 66 -2.40 -0.75 15.72
C PRO A 66 -2.26 -1.16 14.25
N VAL A 67 -1.49 -2.23 13.99
CA VAL A 67 -1.34 -2.79 12.64
C VAL A 67 -2.67 -3.22 12.02
N ASP A 68 -3.63 -3.66 12.84
CA ASP A 68 -4.98 -4.05 12.40
C ASP A 68 -5.71 -2.92 11.67
N LEU A 69 -5.45 -1.67 12.04
CA LEU A 69 -6.01 -0.54 11.31
C LEU A 69 -5.45 -0.46 9.88
N VAL A 70 -4.16 -0.74 9.70
CA VAL A 70 -3.54 -0.76 8.35
C VAL A 70 -4.23 -1.79 7.47
N TYR A 71 -4.49 -2.98 8.00
CA TYR A 71 -5.23 -4.02 7.27
C TYR A 71 -6.65 -3.57 6.92
N LYS A 72 -7.41 -3.01 7.87
CA LYS A 72 -8.75 -2.45 7.60
C LYS A 72 -8.76 -1.36 6.52
N LEU A 73 -7.75 -0.50 6.52
CA LEU A 73 -7.59 0.54 5.49
C LEU A 73 -7.25 -0.07 4.13
N HIS A 74 -6.49 -1.15 4.07
CA HIS A 74 -6.23 -1.89 2.83
C HIS A 74 -7.51 -2.57 2.32
N ASP A 75 -8.29 -3.21 3.18
CA ASP A 75 -9.57 -3.81 2.80
C ASP A 75 -10.53 -2.75 2.24
N LYS A 76 -10.60 -1.59 2.91
CA LYS A 76 -11.38 -0.45 2.43
C LYS A 76 -10.88 0.04 1.07
N MET A 77 -9.57 0.21 0.91
CA MET A 77 -8.96 0.64 -0.34
C MET A 77 -9.32 -0.31 -1.50
N GLU A 78 -9.13 -1.61 -1.31
CA GLU A 78 -9.46 -2.61 -2.31
C GLU A 78 -10.96 -2.62 -2.63
N SER A 79 -11.82 -2.49 -1.62
CA SER A 79 -13.27 -2.40 -1.80
C SER A 79 -13.69 -1.18 -2.62
N GLU A 80 -13.16 0.01 -2.32
CA GLU A 80 -13.48 1.24 -3.07
C GLU A 80 -12.94 1.22 -4.51
N LEU A 81 -11.77 0.62 -4.73
CA LEU A 81 -11.21 0.40 -6.07
C LEU A 81 -12.06 -0.60 -6.87
N LYS A 82 -12.46 -1.70 -6.23
CA LYS A 82 -13.25 -2.77 -6.84
C LYS A 82 -14.64 -2.32 -7.26
N LYS A 83 -15.28 -1.41 -6.51
CA LYS A 83 -16.55 -0.75 -6.92
C LYS A 83 -16.45 -0.03 -8.26
N GLN A 84 -15.22 0.28 -8.69
CA GLN A 84 -14.90 0.94 -9.95
C GLN A 84 -14.08 0.03 -10.87
N ASP A 85 -14.23 -1.30 -10.75
CA ASP A 85 -13.56 -2.32 -11.57
C ASP A 85 -12.02 -2.24 -11.58
N ALA A 86 -11.40 -1.58 -10.61
CA ALA A 86 -9.96 -1.50 -10.44
C ALA A 86 -9.49 -2.58 -9.45
N VAL A 87 -8.42 -3.30 -9.78
CA VAL A 87 -7.91 -4.41 -8.96
C VAL A 87 -6.42 -4.23 -8.68
N LEU A 88 -6.05 -4.40 -7.42
CA LEU A 88 -4.66 -4.51 -6.99
C LEU A 88 -4.26 -5.98 -6.95
N ASP A 89 -3.09 -6.31 -7.48
CA ASP A 89 -2.57 -7.67 -7.45
C ASP A 89 -2.00 -8.02 -6.08
N ARG A 90 -1.29 -7.07 -5.44
CA ARG A 90 -0.68 -7.24 -4.11
C ARG A 90 -0.56 -5.91 -3.38
N ILE A 91 -0.55 -5.99 -2.05
CA ILE A 91 -0.26 -4.87 -1.16
C ILE A 91 0.83 -5.31 -0.18
N TYR A 92 1.95 -4.60 -0.19
CA TYR A 92 3.04 -4.77 0.75
C TYR A 92 3.27 -3.48 1.53
N PHE A 93 3.60 -3.62 2.81
CA PHE A 93 3.91 -2.46 3.63
C PHE A 93 4.96 -2.75 4.69
N CYS A 94 5.65 -1.69 5.12
CA CYS A 94 6.61 -1.72 6.21
C CYS A 94 6.05 -1.00 7.45
N PRO A 95 5.81 -1.69 8.58
CA PRO A 95 5.37 -1.05 9.83
C PRO A 95 6.52 -0.47 10.66
N HIS A 96 7.76 -0.82 10.35
CA HIS A 96 8.93 -0.58 11.19
C HIS A 96 9.31 0.90 11.32
N TYR A 97 9.81 1.23 12.51
CA TYR A 97 10.42 2.51 12.82
C TYR A 97 11.46 2.33 13.94
N PRO A 98 12.77 2.48 13.66
CA PRO A 98 13.81 2.43 14.69
C PRO A 98 13.63 3.53 15.75
N GLY A 99 13.76 3.19 17.03
CA GLY A 99 13.43 4.05 18.16
C GLY A 99 11.93 4.24 18.37
N GLY A 100 11.12 3.31 17.85
CA GLY A 100 9.67 3.28 18.03
C GLY A 100 9.24 2.81 19.42
N SER A 101 7.95 3.00 19.73
CA SER A 101 7.36 2.53 21.01
C SER A 101 6.81 1.11 20.93
N VAL A 102 6.59 0.59 19.72
CA VAL A 102 6.12 -0.79 19.50
C VAL A 102 7.32 -1.70 19.28
N VAL A 103 7.59 -2.56 20.26
CA VAL A 103 8.81 -3.39 20.35
C VAL A 103 9.01 -4.27 19.12
N GLU A 104 7.95 -4.88 18.59
CA GLU A 104 8.02 -5.75 17.41
C GLU A 104 8.41 -4.99 16.13
N CYS A 105 8.19 -3.68 16.15
CA CYS A 105 8.43 -2.75 15.05
C CYS A 105 9.72 -1.91 15.21
N ASP A 106 10.34 -1.94 16.39
CA ASP A 106 11.56 -1.20 16.71
C ASP A 106 12.80 -1.95 16.20
N LYS A 107 13.05 -1.84 14.90
CA LYS A 107 14.25 -2.42 14.28
C LYS A 107 14.63 -1.69 13.00
N SER A 108 15.93 -1.70 12.73
CA SER A 108 16.42 -1.46 11.38
C SER A 108 15.97 -2.61 10.48
N CYS A 109 15.34 -2.29 9.36
CA CYS A 109 14.73 -3.27 8.46
C CYS A 109 15.12 -2.98 7.00
N THR A 110 15.09 -4.00 6.15
CA THR A 110 15.36 -3.88 4.71
C THR A 110 14.13 -3.51 3.88
N CYS A 111 12.93 -3.61 4.47
CA CYS A 111 11.66 -3.38 3.78
C CYS A 111 11.22 -1.91 3.76
N ARG A 112 11.73 -1.04 4.64
CA ARG A 112 11.33 0.38 4.65
C ARG A 112 11.92 1.10 3.44
N LYS A 113 11.07 1.75 2.63
CA LYS A 113 11.53 2.64 1.54
C LYS A 113 12.40 3.76 2.12
N PRO A 114 13.54 4.15 1.50
CA PRO A 114 13.95 3.86 0.12
C PRO A 114 14.67 2.50 -0.09
N GLY A 115 14.75 1.64 0.93
CA GLY A 115 15.18 0.25 0.74
C GLY A 115 14.25 -0.51 -0.22
N THR A 116 14.78 -1.55 -0.86
CA THR A 116 14.09 -2.30 -1.92
C THR A 116 13.39 -3.57 -1.45
N GLY A 117 13.37 -3.88 -0.15
CA GLY A 117 12.89 -5.17 0.35
C GLY A 117 11.38 -5.45 0.18
N LEU A 118 10.59 -4.51 -0.34
CA LEU A 118 9.17 -4.72 -0.70
C LEU A 118 8.96 -4.93 -2.21
N ILE A 119 10.03 -4.86 -3.01
CA ILE A 119 10.02 -4.95 -4.49
C ILE A 119 10.68 -6.27 -4.90
#